data_AF-A0A9P6NCC7-F1
#
_entry.id   AF-A0A9P6NCC7-F1
#
_cell.length_a   1.000
_cell.length_b   1.000
_cell.length_c   1.000
_cell.angle_alpha   90.00
_cell.angle_beta   90.00
_cell.angle_gamma   90.00
#
_symmetry.space_group_name_H-M   'P 1'
#
loop_
_entity.id
_entity.type
_entity.pdbx_description
1 polymer ?
#
loop_
_entity_poly.entity_id
_entity_poly.type
_entity_poly.pdbx_seq_one_letter_code
_entity_poly.pdbx_strand_id
1 'polypeptide(L)'
;MLFNVLPILVFVTLIANAAAARLNSTAPIQCSLYANANTVDAQCNELYTCSGKCSGPFITAKNCRLVTNKTDFLGYPNRDIGQVKCTVTYGRNSARAKSCRTETQLYSCEGGAVPGTYATCSNCTTSRKV
;
A
#
# COMPACT_ATOMS: atom_id res chain seq x y z
N MET A 1 51.66 -15.67 49.87
CA MET A 1 50.54 -14.70 49.83
C MET A 1 50.61 -14.05 48.45
N LEU A 2 49.77 -14.50 47.52
CA LEU A 2 48.47 -13.91 47.16
C LEU A 2 48.60 -12.95 45.96
N PHE A 3 48.09 -13.42 44.82
CA PHE A 3 47.32 -12.73 43.77
C PHE A 3 47.67 -11.28 43.41
N ASN A 4 47.88 -11.02 42.12
CA ASN A 4 46.86 -10.33 41.33
C ASN A 4 47.13 -10.42 39.83
N VAL A 5 46.11 -10.90 39.13
CA VAL A 5 46.10 -11.17 37.70
C VAL A 5 45.05 -10.23 37.07
N LEU A 6 45.36 -9.72 35.87
CA LEU A 6 44.46 -9.17 34.84
C LEU A 6 43.82 -7.76 35.08
N PRO A 7 43.27 -7.09 34.03
CA PRO A 7 43.62 -7.12 32.60
C PRO A 7 43.62 -5.74 31.88
N ILE A 8 44.27 -5.70 30.73
CA ILE A 8 44.13 -4.66 29.71
C ILE A 8 42.75 -4.83 29.03
N LEU A 9 41.87 -3.85 29.22
CA LEU A 9 40.56 -3.75 28.56
C LEU A 9 40.75 -3.43 27.07
N VAL A 10 40.75 -4.47 26.23
CA VAL A 10 40.65 -4.32 24.76
C VAL A 10 39.17 -4.19 24.41
N PHE A 11 38.68 -2.95 24.23
CA PHE A 11 37.37 -2.67 23.66
C PHE A 11 37.37 -3.00 22.17
N VAL A 12 37.05 -4.25 21.82
CA VAL A 12 36.75 -4.64 20.44
C VAL A 12 35.34 -4.14 20.10
N THR A 13 35.26 -3.03 19.36
CA THR A 13 33.99 -2.56 18.80
C THR A 13 33.61 -3.41 17.59
N LEU A 14 32.70 -4.37 17.78
CA LEU A 14 32.02 -5.05 16.68
C LEU A 14 31.07 -4.05 16.00
N ILE A 15 31.45 -3.54 14.84
CA ILE A 15 30.53 -2.83 13.95
C ILE A 15 29.78 -3.90 13.15
N ALA A 16 28.63 -4.34 13.67
CA ALA A 16 27.74 -5.24 12.95
C ALA A 16 27.04 -4.45 11.83
N ASN A 17 27.53 -4.57 10.59
CA ASN A 17 26.80 -4.11 9.41
C ASN A 17 25.55 -4.97 9.23
N ALA A 18 24.42 -4.49 9.75
CA ALA A 18 23.11 -5.08 9.49
C ALA A 18 22.67 -4.73 8.05
N ALA A 19 23.10 -5.55 7.09
CA ALA A 19 22.50 -5.54 5.76
C ALA A 19 21.01 -5.92 5.89
N ALA A 20 20.14 -4.95 5.68
CA ALA A 20 18.70 -5.14 5.64
C ALA A 20 18.32 -6.06 4.47
N ALA A 21 18.19 -7.37 4.72
CA ALA A 21 17.67 -8.30 3.73
C ALA A 21 16.23 -7.90 3.37
N ARG A 22 16.01 -7.48 2.11
CA ARG A 22 14.67 -7.31 1.56
C ARG A 22 14.14 -8.69 1.22
N LEU A 23 13.08 -9.12 1.91
CA LEU A 23 12.34 -10.33 1.52
C LEU A 23 11.59 -10.02 0.22
N ASN A 24 12.13 -10.53 -0.90
CA ASN A 24 11.39 -10.57 -2.16
C ASN A 24 10.34 -11.68 -2.06
N SER A 25 9.06 -11.31 -2.10
CA SER A 25 7.99 -12.29 -2.29
C SER A 25 7.90 -12.63 -3.78
N THR A 26 8.31 -13.85 -4.15
CA THR A 26 8.16 -14.37 -5.52
C THR A 26 6.70 -14.70 -5.84
N ALA A 27 5.89 -15.01 -4.82
CA ALA A 27 4.46 -15.28 -5.01
C ALA A 27 3.65 -13.99 -5.15
N PRO A 28 2.62 -13.95 -6.03
CA PRO A 28 1.70 -12.83 -6.11
C PRO A 28 0.93 -12.64 -4.80
N ILE A 29 0.66 -11.39 -4.45
CA ILE A 29 -0.03 -10.99 -3.22
C ILE A 29 -1.40 -10.41 -3.58
N GLN A 30 -2.43 -10.80 -2.83
CA GLN A 30 -3.75 -10.18 -2.91
C GLN A 30 -3.81 -8.91 -2.05
N CYS A 31 -4.30 -7.83 -2.66
CA CYS A 31 -4.27 -6.50 -2.10
C CYS A 31 -5.69 -5.95 -1.99
N SER A 32 -6.09 -5.71 -0.75
CA SER A 32 -7.36 -5.06 -0.38
C SER A 32 -7.26 -3.54 -0.42
N LEU A 33 -6.02 -3.02 -0.37
CA LEU A 33 -5.67 -1.62 -0.64
C LEU A 33 -4.50 -1.61 -1.60
N TYR A 34 -4.51 -0.68 -2.54
CA TYR A 34 -3.40 -0.50 -3.47
C TYR A 34 -3.37 0.90 -4.05
N ALA A 35 -2.19 1.33 -4.47
CA ALA A 35 -1.97 2.59 -5.17
C ALA A 35 -1.01 2.39 -6.33
N ASN A 36 -1.13 3.24 -7.36
CA ASN A 36 -0.29 3.22 -8.55
C ASN A 36 -0.17 1.82 -9.19
N ALA A 37 -1.29 1.06 -9.23
CA ALA A 37 -1.35 -0.33 -9.65
C ALA A 37 -0.63 -0.62 -10.98
N ASN A 38 -0.64 0.33 -11.91
CA ASN A 38 -0.12 0.16 -13.26
C ASN A 38 1.38 0.51 -13.41
N THR A 39 2.06 0.85 -12.30
CA THR A 39 3.44 1.34 -12.26
C THR A 39 4.37 0.38 -11.53
N VAL A 40 5.69 0.55 -11.72
CA VAL A 40 6.72 -0.24 -11.02
C VAL A 40 6.87 0.11 -9.53
N ASP A 41 6.15 1.14 -9.06
CA ASP A 41 6.11 1.55 -7.65
C ASP A 41 4.73 1.24 -7.04
N ALA A 42 4.04 0.24 -7.59
CA ALA A 42 2.72 -0.16 -7.11
C ALA A 42 2.77 -0.51 -5.63
N GLN A 43 1.87 0.08 -4.85
CA GLN A 43 1.77 -0.17 -3.42
C GLN A 43 0.67 -1.20 -3.16
N CYS A 44 0.91 -2.13 -2.26
CA CYS A 44 -0.06 -3.15 -1.84
C CYS A 44 -0.20 -3.18 -0.32
N ASN A 45 -1.44 -3.11 0.16
CA ASN A 45 -1.84 -3.15 1.57
C ASN A 45 -1.05 -2.18 2.48
N GLU A 46 -0.50 -1.10 1.92
CA GLU A 46 0.37 -0.12 2.62
C GLU A 46 1.64 -0.74 3.23
N LEU A 47 1.97 -1.97 2.87
CA LEU A 47 3.07 -2.77 3.44
C LEU A 47 4.11 -3.18 2.39
N TYR A 48 3.73 -3.23 1.12
CA TYR A 48 4.59 -3.72 0.05
C TYR A 48 4.69 -2.72 -1.09
N THR A 49 5.89 -2.63 -1.67
CA THR A 49 6.14 -2.02 -2.98
C THR A 49 6.42 -3.13 -3.99
N CYS A 50 5.69 -3.11 -5.11
CA CYS A 50 5.64 -4.18 -6.09
C CYS A 50 6.09 -3.69 -7.47
N SER A 51 7.25 -4.16 -7.93
CA SER A 51 7.79 -3.79 -9.25
C SER A 51 7.09 -4.51 -10.41
N GLY A 52 6.43 -5.62 -10.12
CA GLY A 52 5.65 -6.41 -11.07
C GLY A 52 4.26 -5.85 -11.33
N LYS A 53 3.94 -4.64 -10.83
CA LYS A 53 2.62 -4.00 -10.95
C LYS A 53 1.53 -4.81 -10.26
N CYS A 54 0.29 -4.35 -10.37
CA CYS A 54 -0.90 -5.03 -9.92
C CYS A 54 -1.87 -5.25 -11.07
N SER A 55 -2.55 -6.39 -11.08
CA SER A 55 -3.55 -6.77 -12.05
C SER A 55 -4.90 -7.08 -11.40
N GLY A 56 -5.93 -7.18 -12.23
CA GLY A 56 -7.31 -7.42 -11.82
C GLY A 56 -7.52 -8.76 -11.08
N PRO A 57 -8.68 -8.95 -10.42
CA PRO A 57 -9.96 -8.34 -10.78
C PRO A 57 -10.19 -6.88 -10.34
N PHE A 58 -9.33 -6.33 -9.48
CA PHE A 58 -9.40 -5.00 -8.85
C PHE A 58 -10.61 -4.84 -7.94
N ILE A 59 -10.53 -3.92 -6.98
CA ILE A 59 -11.65 -3.61 -6.09
C ILE A 59 -12.76 -2.92 -6.87
N THR A 60 -13.99 -3.40 -6.70
CA THR A 60 -15.19 -2.63 -7.04
C THR A 60 -15.69 -1.95 -5.77
N ALA A 61 -15.64 -0.62 -5.73
CA ALA A 61 -16.12 0.18 -4.62
C ALA A 61 -17.61 0.52 -4.79
N LYS A 62 -18.32 0.70 -3.68
CA LYS A 62 -19.75 1.04 -3.62
C LYS A 62 -19.96 2.47 -3.13
N ASN A 63 -21.11 3.04 -3.48
CA ASN A 63 -21.58 4.37 -3.09
C ASN A 63 -20.54 5.45 -3.42
N CYS A 64 -20.20 5.56 -4.70
CA CYS A 64 -19.14 6.42 -5.21
C CYS A 64 -19.68 7.73 -5.76
N ARG A 65 -18.95 8.82 -5.53
CA ARG A 65 -19.19 10.14 -6.15
C ARG A 65 -17.95 10.58 -6.90
N LEU A 66 -18.14 11.16 -8.08
CA LEU A 66 -17.04 11.69 -8.90
C LEU A 66 -16.44 12.93 -8.23
N VAL A 67 -15.13 12.95 -8.09
CA VAL A 67 -14.36 14.09 -7.59
C VAL A 67 -13.84 14.88 -8.79
N THR A 68 -14.17 16.16 -8.85
CA THR A 68 -13.74 17.10 -9.90
C THR A 68 -13.27 18.41 -9.27
N ASN A 69 -12.82 19.37 -10.08
CA ASN A 69 -12.47 20.71 -9.60
C ASN A 69 -13.67 21.53 -9.07
N LYS A 70 -14.91 21.07 -9.32
CA LYS A 70 -16.15 21.69 -8.84
C LYS A 70 -16.74 21.00 -7.62
N THR A 71 -16.05 20.00 -7.07
CA THR A 71 -16.51 19.27 -5.89
C THR A 71 -15.54 19.42 -4.73
N ASP A 72 -16.01 19.11 -3.52
CA ASP A 72 -15.10 18.80 -2.42
C ASP A 72 -14.36 17.46 -2.64
N PHE A 73 -13.50 17.09 -1.69
CA PHE A 73 -12.73 15.86 -1.70
C PHE A 73 -13.57 14.58 -1.50
N LEU A 74 -14.86 14.73 -1.12
CA LEU A 74 -15.83 13.65 -1.00
C LEU A 74 -16.73 13.54 -2.25
N GLY A 75 -16.59 14.45 -3.21
CA GLY A 75 -17.34 14.49 -4.46
C GLY A 75 -18.65 15.27 -4.38
N TYR A 76 -18.95 16.00 -3.29
CA TYR A 76 -20.16 16.83 -3.24
C TYR A 76 -20.02 18.11 -4.08
N PRO A 77 -21.09 18.57 -4.76
CA PRO A 77 -22.48 18.11 -4.64
C PRO A 77 -22.87 17.01 -5.66
N ASN A 78 -21.91 16.31 -6.27
CA ASN A 78 -22.27 15.28 -7.25
C ASN A 78 -23.09 14.17 -6.60
N ARG A 79 -24.02 13.62 -7.39
CA ARG A 79 -24.81 12.45 -6.98
C ARG A 79 -23.97 11.19 -6.90
N ASP A 80 -24.43 10.25 -6.10
CA ASP A 80 -23.90 8.89 -6.06
C ASP A 80 -24.13 8.19 -7.40
N ILE A 81 -23.10 7.50 -7.91
CA ILE A 81 -23.13 6.77 -9.18
C ILE A 81 -23.11 5.23 -8.99
N GLY A 82 -23.27 4.77 -7.76
CA GLY A 82 -23.31 3.35 -7.41
C GLY A 82 -21.92 2.75 -7.28
N GLN A 83 -21.53 1.90 -8.24
CA GLN A 83 -20.31 1.10 -8.15
C GLN A 83 -19.25 1.54 -9.14
N VAL A 84 -17.98 1.53 -8.72
CA VAL A 84 -16.83 1.86 -9.57
C VAL A 84 -15.72 0.84 -9.38
N LYS A 85 -15.19 0.33 -10.50
CA LYS A 85 -14.00 -0.53 -10.51
C LYS A 85 -12.73 0.33 -10.43
N CYS A 86 -12.01 0.24 -9.32
CA CYS A 86 -10.87 1.09 -9.02
C CYS A 86 -9.57 0.52 -9.61
N THR A 87 -9.32 0.71 -10.89
CA THR A 87 -8.20 0.05 -11.59
C THR A 87 -6.81 0.56 -11.21
N VAL A 88 -6.69 1.79 -10.69
CA VAL A 88 -5.39 2.41 -10.38
C VAL A 88 -5.13 2.51 -8.89
N THR A 89 -6.14 2.83 -8.09
CA THR A 89 -5.99 3.03 -6.64
C THR A 89 -7.28 2.71 -5.92
N TYR A 90 -7.18 1.93 -4.84
CA TYR A 90 -8.22 1.82 -3.83
C TYR A 90 -7.56 1.97 -2.46
N GLY A 91 -7.85 3.07 -1.77
CA GLY A 91 -7.10 3.50 -0.58
C GLY A 91 -7.93 4.34 0.38
N ARG A 92 -7.32 4.76 1.49
CA ARG A 92 -7.96 5.68 2.45
C ARG A 92 -8.13 7.07 1.82
N ASN A 93 -9.33 7.66 1.91
CA ASN A 93 -9.57 9.08 1.58
C ASN A 93 -9.88 9.87 2.86
N SER A 94 -10.82 9.35 3.67
CA SER A 94 -11.18 9.89 4.98
C SER A 94 -11.46 8.74 5.98
N ALA A 95 -11.95 9.07 7.17
CA ALA A 95 -12.40 8.06 8.14
C ALA A 95 -13.60 7.22 7.61
N ARG A 96 -14.41 7.80 6.72
CA ARG A 96 -15.66 7.19 6.21
C ARG A 96 -15.60 6.83 4.73
N ALA A 97 -14.65 7.41 3.97
CA ALA A 97 -14.57 7.24 2.53
C ALA A 97 -13.23 6.64 2.08
N LYS A 98 -13.32 5.89 0.98
CA LYS A 98 -12.17 5.36 0.24
C LYS A 98 -11.96 6.15 -1.04
N SER A 99 -10.70 6.35 -1.39
CA SER A 99 -10.30 6.92 -2.67
C SER A 99 -10.31 5.78 -3.67
N CYS A 100 -11.05 5.96 -4.76
CA CYS A 100 -11.13 5.03 -5.88
C CYS A 100 -10.69 5.76 -7.14
N ARG A 101 -9.54 5.38 -7.70
CA ARG A 101 -9.02 5.97 -8.94
C ARG A 101 -9.07 4.95 -10.06
N THR A 102 -9.66 5.34 -11.17
CA THR A 102 -9.57 4.62 -12.45
C THR A 102 -8.41 5.19 -13.27
N GLU A 103 -8.23 4.74 -14.52
CA GLU A 103 -7.26 5.36 -15.43
C GLU A 103 -7.61 6.83 -15.76
N THR A 104 -8.88 7.20 -15.67
CA THR A 104 -9.38 8.48 -16.19
C THR A 104 -9.97 9.39 -15.12
N GLN A 105 -10.43 8.85 -14.00
CA GLN A 105 -11.27 9.58 -13.06
C GLN A 105 -10.95 9.21 -11.61
N LEU A 106 -11.27 10.14 -10.71
CA LEU A 106 -11.13 10.00 -9.28
C LEU A 106 -12.52 10.02 -8.62
N TYR A 107 -12.72 9.13 -7.68
CA TYR A 107 -13.96 8.96 -6.94
C TYR A 107 -13.70 8.88 -5.44
N SER A 108 -14.66 9.37 -4.67
CA SER A 108 -14.76 9.12 -3.24
C SER A 108 -15.93 8.17 -3.00
N CYS A 109 -15.67 7.06 -2.31
CA CYS A 109 -16.64 5.97 -2.14
C CYS A 109 -16.85 5.64 -0.66
N GLU A 110 -18.10 5.62 -0.20
CA GLU A 110 -18.45 5.43 1.22
C GLU A 110 -19.03 4.04 1.52
N GLY A 111 -19.35 3.23 0.50
CA GLY A 111 -20.02 1.94 0.65
C GLY A 111 -19.08 0.74 0.86
N GLY A 112 -17.76 0.97 0.92
CA GLY A 112 -16.75 -0.08 1.01
C GLY A 112 -16.55 -0.87 -0.29
N ALA A 113 -15.86 -2.00 -0.22
CA ALA A 113 -15.58 -2.88 -1.36
C ALA A 113 -16.69 -3.92 -1.55
N VAL A 114 -16.93 -4.33 -2.79
CA VAL A 114 -17.74 -5.51 -3.13
C VAL A 114 -16.95 -6.77 -2.71
N PRO A 115 -17.58 -7.75 -2.03
CA PRO A 115 -16.90 -8.98 -1.63
C PRO A 115 -16.25 -9.71 -2.80
N GLY A 116 -15.11 -10.36 -2.56
CA GLY A 116 -14.39 -11.12 -3.58
C GLY A 116 -13.60 -10.28 -4.59
N THR A 117 -13.63 -8.95 -4.48
CA THR A 117 -12.82 -8.05 -5.32
C THR A 117 -11.49 -7.73 -4.64
N TYR A 118 -10.38 -7.73 -5.40
CA TYR A 118 -9.02 -7.47 -4.92
C TYR A 118 -8.09 -7.21 -6.10
N ALA A 119 -6.95 -6.54 -5.86
CA ALA A 119 -5.86 -6.50 -6.84
C ALA A 119 -4.86 -7.62 -6.56
N THR A 120 -4.21 -8.15 -7.59
CA THR A 120 -3.12 -9.13 -7.44
C THR A 120 -1.82 -8.47 -7.87
N CYS A 121 -0.88 -8.29 -6.95
CA CYS A 121 0.40 -7.64 -7.23
C CYS A 121 1.56 -8.65 -7.21
N SER A 122 2.56 -8.44 -8.07
CA SER A 122 3.69 -9.36 -8.24
C SER A 122 5.03 -8.67 -7.97
N ASN A 123 6.07 -9.47 -7.66
CA ASN A 123 7.42 -8.97 -7.32
C ASN A 123 7.39 -7.94 -6.19
N CYS A 124 6.69 -8.29 -5.12
CA CYS A 124 6.47 -7.40 -3.98
C CYS A 124 7.59 -7.54 -2.95
N THR A 125 8.03 -6.40 -2.43
CA THR A 125 9.01 -6.31 -1.35
C THR A 125 8.41 -5.51 -0.21
N THR A 126 8.68 -5.89 1.03
CA THR A 126 8.17 -5.15 2.20
C THR A 126 8.77 -3.74 2.21
N SER A 127 7.90 -2.74 2.22
CA SER A 127 8.26 -1.36 2.46
C SER A 127 8.61 -1.21 3.94
N ARG A 128 9.90 -1.07 4.29
CA ARG A 128 10.27 -0.69 5.67
C ARG A 128 9.65 0.69 5.95
N LYS A 129 8.73 0.76 6.91
CA LYS A 129 8.44 2.02 7.59
C LYS A 129 9.72 2.40 8.35
N VAL A 130 10.37 3.48 7.93
CA VAL A 130 11.37 4.19 8.74
C VAL A 130 10.63 5.02 9.76
#